data_AF-A0AA39XKV5-F1
#
_entry.id   AF-A0AA39XKV5-F1
#
_cell.length_a   1.000
_cell.length_b   1.000
_cell.length_c   1.000
_cell.angle_alpha   90.00
_cell.angle_beta   90.00
_cell.angle_gamma   90.00
#
_symmetry.space_group_name_H-M   'P 1'
#
loop_
_entity.id
_entity.type
_entity.pdbx_description
1 polymer ?
#
loop_
_entity_poly.entity_id
_entity_poly.type
_entity_poly.pdbx_seq_one_letter_code
_entity_poly.pdbx_strand_id
1 'polypeptide(L)'
;MDELMDLPLDDNQLEHSPAVTTAEYGSRSEETDKNNNGRVFAASYACLCNPLHKPHYPPSWQPKNCPFTSQHSDPDSAQTEAPNPNDPMTSPLGGDLNGGLQVVRPDKQTFEQITAFMQQLSLPPSRSRAETQTETETERKEENKRRRTMEFADQSLLSELFRGRWVALPYVYNALKTMRWDGVHADIWRDGEVRCVHYILTPKPWEGEVGGGKTKEGLGGDDVTTGWWWEADGERRRSERERGFAIDGY
;
A
#
# COMPACT_ATOMS: atom_id res chain seq x y z
N MET A 1 15.37 21.30 -1.52
CA MET A 1 15.36 20.30 -2.60
C MET A 1 15.32 18.98 -1.86
N ASP A 2 14.16 18.33 -1.86
CA ASP A 2 13.94 17.11 -1.07
C ASP A 2 14.86 16.00 -1.59
N GLU A 3 15.79 15.56 -0.74
CA GLU A 3 16.72 14.44 -1.01
C GLU A 3 15.97 13.12 -1.33
N LEU A 4 14.66 13.08 -1.08
CA LEU A 4 13.79 11.94 -1.39
C LEU A 4 13.47 11.75 -2.88
N MET A 5 13.73 12.76 -3.72
CA MET A 5 13.51 12.66 -5.18
C MET A 5 14.66 11.98 -5.91
N ASP A 6 15.80 11.79 -5.24
CA ASP A 6 16.97 11.09 -5.76
C ASP A 6 17.09 9.69 -5.13
N LEU A 7 15.98 8.98 -4.99
CA LEU A 7 16.01 7.56 -4.61
C LEU A 7 16.66 6.77 -5.76
N PRO A 8 17.85 6.16 -5.55
CA PRO A 8 18.47 5.34 -6.58
C PRO A 8 17.63 4.08 -6.75
N LEU A 9 16.80 4.06 -7.78
CA LEU A 9 16.23 2.82 -8.31
C LEU A 9 17.31 2.19 -9.18
N ASP A 10 17.62 0.93 -8.95
CA ASP A 10 18.68 0.23 -9.67
C ASP A 10 18.41 0.29 -11.18
N ASP A 11 19.45 0.57 -11.98
CA ASP A 11 19.38 0.30 -13.41
C ASP A 11 19.16 -1.19 -13.55
N ASN A 12 18.19 -1.58 -14.38
CA ASN A 12 17.76 -2.96 -14.54
C ASN A 12 18.83 -3.75 -15.34
N GLN A 13 20.01 -3.92 -14.76
CA GLN A 13 21.07 -4.83 -15.19
C GLN A 13 20.77 -6.22 -14.63
N LEU A 14 19.52 -6.68 -14.78
CA LEU A 14 19.20 -8.09 -14.60
C LEU A 14 19.56 -8.79 -15.91
N GLU A 15 20.83 -9.17 -16.05
CA GLU A 15 21.25 -10.11 -17.08
C GLU A 15 20.36 -11.35 -17.02
N HIS A 16 19.57 -11.58 -18.09
CA HIS A 16 18.93 -12.83 -18.49
C HIS A 16 18.69 -13.86 -17.36
N SER A 17 17.92 -13.50 -16.32
CA SER A 17 17.31 -14.53 -15.47
C SER A 17 16.14 -15.12 -16.25
N PRO A 18 16.13 -16.45 -16.51
CA PRO A 18 15.02 -17.06 -17.21
C PRO A 18 13.72 -16.82 -16.42
N ALA A 19 12.61 -16.70 -17.14
CA ALA A 19 11.29 -16.56 -16.53
C ALA A 19 11.14 -17.57 -15.38
N VAL A 20 11.03 -17.06 -14.15
CA VAL A 20 10.90 -17.88 -12.95
C VAL A 20 9.64 -18.72 -13.13
N THR A 21 9.83 -20.00 -13.39
CA THR A 21 8.74 -20.97 -13.42
C THR A 21 8.36 -21.28 -11.98
N THR A 22 7.07 -21.50 -11.74
CA THR A 22 6.43 -21.64 -10.43
C THR A 22 6.94 -22.81 -9.57
N ALA A 23 7.89 -23.61 -10.05
CA ALA A 23 8.42 -24.79 -9.36
C ALA A 23 9.55 -24.49 -8.34
N GLU A 24 10.19 -23.31 -8.38
CA GLU A 24 11.33 -23.00 -7.50
C GLU A 24 10.98 -22.18 -6.24
N TYR A 25 9.69 -21.87 -6.03
CA TYR A 25 9.24 -20.97 -4.95
C TYR A 25 9.25 -21.62 -3.54
N GLY A 26 9.57 -22.91 -3.43
CA GLY A 26 9.46 -23.70 -2.19
C GLY A 26 10.75 -23.90 -1.39
N SER A 27 11.92 -23.45 -1.88
CA SER A 27 13.19 -23.77 -1.21
C SER A 27 14.29 -22.71 -1.43
N ARG A 28 14.03 -21.46 -1.05
CA ARG A 28 15.09 -20.46 -0.94
C ARG A 28 15.41 -20.21 0.53
N SER A 29 16.61 -20.61 0.94
CA SER A 29 17.17 -20.32 2.26
C SER A 29 17.40 -18.83 2.43
N GLU A 30 17.28 -18.36 3.66
CA GLU A 30 17.43 -16.96 4.12
C GLU A 30 18.80 -16.32 3.82
N GLU A 31 19.73 -17.07 3.21
CA GLU A 31 21.14 -16.69 3.10
C GLU A 31 21.53 -16.03 1.77
N THR A 32 20.63 -15.98 0.77
CA THR A 32 20.93 -15.44 -0.58
C THR A 32 20.50 -13.99 -0.85
N ASP A 33 19.81 -13.30 0.05
CA ASP A 33 19.19 -11.99 -0.25
C ASP A 33 20.11 -10.77 -0.07
N LYS A 34 21.44 -10.96 0.01
CA LYS A 34 22.42 -9.86 0.08
C LYS A 34 22.84 -9.27 -1.28
N ASN A 35 22.37 -9.83 -2.39
CA ASN A 35 22.69 -9.32 -3.73
C ASN A 35 21.48 -8.63 -4.37
N ASN A 36 21.49 -7.30 -4.31
CA ASN A 36 20.93 -6.34 -5.26
C ASN A 36 19.80 -6.82 -6.18
N ASN A 37 18.68 -7.26 -5.60
CA ASN A 37 17.49 -7.62 -6.36
C ASN A 37 16.78 -6.31 -6.72
N GLY A 38 17.14 -5.73 -7.88
CA GLY A 38 16.93 -4.32 -8.21
C GLY A 38 15.58 -3.75 -7.76
N ARG A 39 15.62 -2.65 -6.99
CA ARG A 39 14.45 -1.92 -6.48
C ARG A 39 13.67 -1.33 -7.65
N VAL A 40 12.37 -1.64 -7.75
CA VAL A 40 11.54 -1.30 -8.93
C VAL A 40 10.62 -0.09 -8.73
N PHE A 41 10.22 0.20 -7.50
CA PHE A 41 9.40 1.37 -7.16
C PHE A 41 9.51 1.70 -5.66
N ALA A 42 8.92 2.82 -5.23
CA ALA A 42 8.75 3.16 -3.83
C ALA A 42 7.28 3.36 -3.46
N ALA A 43 6.90 3.01 -2.24
CA ALA A 43 5.55 3.18 -1.69
C ALA A 43 5.62 3.25 -0.15
N SER A 44 4.57 3.71 0.51
CA SER A 44 4.46 3.58 1.97
C SER A 44 3.87 2.22 2.35
N TYR A 45 4.03 1.80 3.60
CA TYR A 45 3.35 0.61 4.13
C TYR A 45 1.83 0.80 4.20
N ALA A 46 1.09 -0.29 4.08
CA ALA A 46 -0.30 -0.35 4.50
C ALA A 46 -0.40 -0.24 6.03
N CYS A 47 -1.40 0.52 6.50
CA CYS A 47 -1.79 0.47 7.90
C CYS A 47 -2.61 -0.78 8.15
N LEU A 48 -2.14 -1.63 9.07
CA LEU A 48 -2.79 -2.89 9.41
C LEU A 48 -3.66 -2.79 10.66
N CYS A 49 -3.95 -1.59 11.18
CA CYS A 49 -4.69 -1.43 12.45
C CYS A 49 -6.17 -1.82 12.37
N ASN A 50 -6.77 -1.79 11.18
CA ASN A 50 -8.21 -2.01 10.97
C ASN A 50 -9.12 -1.30 12.02
N PRO A 51 -9.00 0.03 12.20
CA PRO A 51 -9.71 0.74 13.29
C PRO A 51 -11.24 0.67 13.17
N LEU A 52 -11.75 0.41 11.97
CA LEU A 52 -13.18 0.26 11.68
C LEU A 52 -13.67 -1.19 11.76
N HIS A 53 -12.82 -2.13 12.17
CA HIS A 53 -13.15 -3.56 12.30
C HIS A 53 -13.84 -4.14 11.05
N LYS A 54 -13.36 -3.75 9.86
CA LYS A 54 -13.93 -4.21 8.59
C LYS A 54 -13.77 -5.72 8.47
N PRO A 55 -14.86 -6.48 8.24
CA PRO A 55 -14.84 -7.94 8.32
C PRO A 55 -14.12 -8.62 7.15
N HIS A 56 -13.91 -7.92 6.03
CA HIS A 56 -13.17 -8.43 4.88
C HIS A 56 -11.66 -8.27 5.03
N TYR A 57 -11.17 -7.49 6.01
CA TYR A 57 -9.73 -7.43 6.28
C TYR A 57 -9.27 -8.69 7.01
N PRO A 58 -8.02 -9.14 6.78
CA PRO A 58 -7.48 -10.30 7.47
C PRO A 58 -7.56 -10.15 9.00
N PRO A 59 -7.85 -11.23 9.75
CA PRO A 59 -7.84 -11.18 11.22
C PRO A 59 -6.48 -10.79 11.82
N SER A 60 -5.40 -10.95 11.06
CA SER A 60 -4.05 -10.53 11.43
C SER A 60 -3.85 -9.01 11.35
N TRP A 61 -4.75 -8.25 10.73
CA TRP A 61 -4.70 -6.80 10.72
C TRP A 61 -5.11 -6.27 12.09
N GLN A 62 -4.10 -6.06 12.93
CA GLN A 62 -4.20 -5.56 14.30
C GLN A 62 -3.06 -4.55 14.56
N PRO A 63 -3.23 -3.58 15.49
CA PRO A 63 -2.19 -2.59 15.79
C PRO A 63 -0.80 -3.17 16.07
N LYS A 64 -0.73 -4.29 16.81
CA LYS A 64 0.54 -4.97 17.13
C LYS A 64 1.31 -5.49 15.90
N ASN A 65 0.64 -5.67 14.77
CA ASN A 65 1.23 -6.15 13.52
C ASN A 65 1.46 -5.02 12.52
N CYS A 66 1.04 -3.78 12.84
CA CYS A 66 1.13 -2.66 11.93
C CYS A 66 2.56 -2.09 11.89
N PRO A 67 3.16 -1.89 10.70
CA PRO A 67 4.52 -1.37 10.60
C PRO A 67 4.72 -0.01 11.29
N PHE A 68 3.73 0.87 11.22
CA PHE A 68 3.79 2.19 11.85
C PHE A 68 3.83 2.13 13.38
N THR A 69 3.35 1.04 14.00
CA THR A 69 3.45 0.85 15.46
C THR A 69 4.90 0.75 15.92
N SER A 70 5.80 0.24 15.07
CA SER A 70 7.23 0.15 15.40
C SER A 70 7.91 1.51 15.56
N GLN A 71 7.31 2.58 15.02
CA GLN A 71 7.86 3.93 15.07
C GLN A 71 7.33 4.74 16.27
N HIS A 72 6.43 4.18 17.09
CA HIS A 72 5.80 4.88 18.21
C HIS A 72 6.79 5.29 19.31
N SER A 73 7.90 4.56 19.45
CA SER A 73 8.95 4.89 20.42
C SER A 73 9.84 6.06 19.98
N ASP A 74 9.86 6.39 18.69
CA ASP A 74 10.60 7.53 18.13
C ASP A 74 9.74 8.28 17.09
N PRO A 75 8.73 9.05 17.54
CA PRO A 75 7.84 9.77 16.64
C PRO A 75 8.52 10.78 15.71
N ASP A 76 9.66 11.34 16.13
CA ASP A 76 10.35 12.37 15.34
C ASP A 76 11.06 11.74 14.13
N SER A 77 11.67 10.55 14.31
CA SER A 77 12.22 9.78 13.19
C SER A 77 11.15 9.43 12.15
N ALA A 78 9.91 9.14 12.58
CA ALA A 78 8.82 8.70 11.70
C ALA A 78 8.44 9.74 10.62
N GLN A 79 8.81 11.01 10.79
CA GLN A 79 8.53 12.06 9.82
C GLN A 79 9.41 11.96 8.57
N THR A 80 10.57 11.33 8.70
CA THR A 80 11.60 11.27 7.64
C THR A 80 12.05 9.85 7.30
N GLU A 81 11.73 8.88 8.17
CA GLU A 81 12.08 7.48 8.00
C GLU A 81 10.83 6.61 7.89
N ALA A 82 10.90 5.58 7.05
CA ALA A 82 9.88 4.55 6.97
C ALA A 82 10.20 3.41 7.97
N PRO A 83 9.21 2.59 8.37
CA PRO A 83 9.49 1.35 9.10
C PRO A 83 10.56 0.52 8.36
N ASN A 84 11.52 -0.04 9.10
CA ASN A 84 12.66 -0.75 8.49
C ASN A 84 12.18 -2.04 7.79
N PRO A 85 12.28 -2.18 6.46
CA PRO A 85 11.81 -3.37 5.75
C PRO A 85 12.59 -4.65 6.06
N ASN A 86 13.79 -4.54 6.61
CA ASN A 86 14.67 -5.67 6.91
C ASN A 86 14.56 -6.16 8.36
N ASP A 87 13.70 -5.52 9.16
CA ASP A 87 13.45 -5.95 10.54
C ASP A 87 12.16 -6.78 10.60
N PRO A 88 12.23 -8.08 10.94
CA PRO A 88 11.05 -8.91 11.09
C PRO A 88 10.05 -8.40 12.15
N MET A 89 10.51 -7.58 13.11
CA MET A 89 9.66 -6.99 14.15
C MET A 89 8.86 -5.78 13.66
N THR A 90 9.37 -5.04 12.67
CA THR A 90 8.66 -3.89 12.07
C THR A 90 7.66 -4.34 11.02
N SER A 91 7.84 -5.54 10.43
CA SER A 91 6.93 -6.04 9.39
C SER A 91 6.69 -7.54 9.51
N PRO A 92 6.02 -8.00 10.58
CA PRO A 92 5.86 -9.42 10.88
C PRO A 92 5.05 -10.20 9.83
N LEU A 93 4.33 -9.49 8.95
CA LEU A 93 3.54 -10.07 7.86
C LEU A 93 4.20 -9.89 6.47
N GLY A 94 5.45 -9.44 6.41
CA GLY A 94 6.18 -9.28 5.14
C GLY A 94 5.87 -8.00 4.37
N GLY A 95 5.24 -7.02 5.03
CA GLY A 95 5.17 -5.65 4.53
C GLY A 95 4.23 -5.44 3.37
N ASP A 96 2.92 -5.52 3.62
CA ASP A 96 1.94 -5.03 2.66
C ASP A 96 2.19 -3.54 2.41
N LEU A 97 2.39 -3.17 1.14
CA LEU A 97 2.49 -1.75 0.75
C LEU A 97 1.09 -1.13 0.70
N ASN A 98 1.00 0.20 0.66
CA ASN A 98 -0.23 0.92 0.38
C ASN A 98 -0.23 1.40 -1.08
N GLY A 99 -1.27 1.05 -1.85
CA GLY A 99 -1.36 1.39 -3.27
C GLY A 99 -1.65 2.87 -3.58
N GLY A 100 -2.00 3.68 -2.57
CA GLY A 100 -2.50 5.05 -2.74
C GLY A 100 -1.49 6.06 -3.29
N LEU A 101 -0.19 5.84 -3.07
CA LEU A 101 0.89 6.61 -3.66
C LEU A 101 2.07 5.70 -3.97
N GLN A 102 2.56 5.79 -5.21
CA GLN A 102 3.68 5.01 -5.71
C GLN A 102 4.63 5.93 -6.49
N VAL A 103 5.93 5.79 -6.24
CA VAL A 103 6.99 6.42 -7.04
C VAL A 103 7.53 5.34 -7.97
N VAL A 104 7.22 5.46 -9.26
CA VAL A 104 7.55 4.47 -10.27
C VAL A 104 8.50 5.04 -11.31
N ARG A 105 9.38 4.19 -11.84
CA ARG A 105 10.10 4.45 -13.09
C ARG A 105 9.36 3.72 -14.21
N PRO A 106 8.74 4.42 -15.18
CA PRO A 106 8.10 3.76 -16.31
C PRO A 106 9.12 2.88 -17.04
N ASP A 107 8.83 1.58 -17.10
CA ASP A 107 9.70 0.58 -17.71
C ASP A 107 8.88 -0.49 -18.42
N LYS A 108 9.29 -0.84 -19.65
CA LYS A 108 8.55 -1.80 -20.48
C LYS A 108 8.61 -3.21 -19.89
N GLN A 109 9.74 -3.61 -19.35
CA GLN A 109 9.93 -4.96 -18.80
C GLN A 109 9.14 -5.13 -17.51
N THR A 110 9.15 -4.14 -16.62
CA THR A 110 8.29 -4.11 -15.42
C THR A 110 6.82 -4.17 -15.79
N PHE A 111 6.38 -3.42 -16.80
CA PHE A 111 5.00 -3.49 -17.30
C PHE A 111 4.63 -4.88 -17.85
N GLU A 112 5.51 -5.49 -18.65
CA GLU A 112 5.33 -6.85 -19.17
C GLU A 112 5.26 -7.89 -18.04
N GLN A 113 6.05 -7.74 -16.98
CA GLN A 113 5.97 -8.58 -15.78
C GLN A 113 4.62 -8.45 -15.05
N ILE A 114 4.16 -7.22 -14.82
CA ILE A 114 2.86 -6.94 -14.17
C ILE A 114 1.72 -7.59 -14.97
N THR A 115 1.70 -7.35 -16.27
CA THR A 115 0.64 -7.89 -17.15
C THR A 115 0.68 -9.40 -17.25
N ALA A 116 1.86 -10.02 -17.36
CA ALA A 116 2.01 -11.47 -17.34
C ALA A 116 1.52 -12.08 -16.02
N PHE A 117 1.84 -11.46 -14.88
CA PHE A 117 1.38 -11.90 -13.58
C PHE A 117 -0.15 -11.81 -13.47
N MET A 118 -0.76 -10.69 -13.86
CA MET A 118 -2.23 -10.54 -13.90
C MET A 118 -2.91 -11.60 -14.78
N GLN A 119 -2.31 -11.94 -15.94
CA GLN A 119 -2.82 -12.99 -16.82
C GLN A 119 -2.77 -14.36 -16.15
N GLN A 120 -1.67 -14.71 -15.48
CA GLN A 120 -1.54 -15.98 -14.75
C GLN A 120 -2.61 -16.14 -13.67
N LEU A 121 -2.91 -15.08 -12.92
CA LEU A 121 -3.93 -15.08 -11.87
C LEU A 121 -5.35 -15.28 -12.42
N SER A 122 -5.55 -14.87 -13.69
CA SER A 122 -6.81 -15.00 -14.42
C SER A 122 -7.00 -16.39 -15.05
N LEU A 123 -5.92 -17.14 -15.29
CA LEU A 123 -6.00 -18.47 -15.87
C LEU A 123 -6.53 -19.50 -14.85
N PRO A 124 -7.31 -20.51 -15.28
CA PRO A 124 -7.50 -21.71 -14.49
C PRO A 124 -6.16 -22.44 -14.37
N PRO A 125 -5.88 -23.16 -13.26
CA PRO A 125 -4.63 -23.89 -13.11
C PRO A 125 -4.44 -24.83 -14.29
N SER A 126 -3.35 -24.63 -15.04
CA SER A 126 -2.97 -25.53 -16.12
C SER A 126 -2.50 -26.82 -15.47
N ARG A 127 -3.36 -27.83 -15.39
CA ARG A 127 -2.93 -29.15 -14.91
C ARG A 127 -3.28 -30.25 -15.88
N SER A 128 -2.32 -31.15 -16.02
CA SER A 128 -2.55 -32.45 -16.61
C SER A 128 -3.46 -33.26 -15.66
N ARG A 129 -4.28 -34.15 -16.23
CA ARG A 129 -5.27 -34.98 -15.51
C ARG A 129 -4.65 -35.89 -14.42
N ALA A 130 -3.32 -36.02 -14.36
CA ALA A 130 -2.60 -36.84 -13.40
C ALA A 130 -2.26 -36.12 -12.08
N GLU A 131 -2.15 -34.79 -12.09
CA GLU A 131 -1.74 -33.99 -10.91
C GLU A 131 -2.94 -33.58 -10.02
N THR A 132 -4.16 -33.87 -10.46
CA THR A 132 -5.41 -33.51 -9.74
C THR A 132 -5.75 -34.48 -8.61
N GLN A 133 -5.05 -35.61 -8.49
CA GLN A 133 -5.42 -36.69 -7.56
C GLN A 133 -4.64 -36.73 -6.24
N THR A 134 -3.57 -35.94 -6.09
CA THR A 134 -2.73 -35.94 -4.87
C THR A 134 -2.84 -34.69 -4.02
N GLU A 135 -3.58 -33.68 -4.45
CA GLU A 135 -3.73 -32.46 -3.65
C GLU A 135 -4.67 -32.66 -2.47
N THR A 136 -4.18 -32.24 -1.31
CA THR A 136 -4.97 -32.19 -0.11
C THR A 136 -6.02 -31.08 -0.22
N GLU A 137 -7.17 -31.28 0.42
CA GLU A 137 -8.23 -30.26 0.47
C GLU A 137 -7.72 -28.93 1.05
N THR A 138 -6.65 -29.00 1.87
CA THR A 138 -5.95 -27.86 2.46
C THR A 138 -5.21 -27.02 1.41
N GLU A 139 -4.39 -27.63 0.55
CA GLU A 139 -3.66 -26.92 -0.52
C GLU A 139 -4.63 -26.22 -1.46
N ARG A 140 -5.72 -26.90 -1.84
CA ARG A 140 -6.77 -26.31 -2.68
C ARG A 140 -7.52 -25.15 -2.01
N LYS A 141 -7.69 -25.20 -0.69
CA LYS A 141 -8.29 -24.11 0.10
C LYS A 141 -7.33 -22.93 0.21
N GLU A 142 -6.03 -23.17 0.39
CA GLU A 142 -5.02 -22.12 0.45
C GLU A 142 -4.80 -21.43 -0.90
N GLU A 143 -4.77 -22.18 -2.01
CA GLU A 143 -4.67 -21.61 -3.36
C GLU A 143 -5.91 -20.77 -3.72
N ASN A 144 -7.12 -21.29 -3.46
CA ASN A 144 -8.34 -20.50 -3.67
C ASN A 144 -8.44 -19.29 -2.73
N LYS A 145 -7.91 -19.41 -1.50
CA LYS A 145 -7.80 -18.28 -0.59
C LYS A 145 -6.85 -17.23 -1.16
N ARG A 146 -5.65 -17.59 -1.62
CA ARG A 146 -4.71 -16.65 -2.27
C ARG A 146 -5.33 -15.91 -3.45
N ARG A 147 -6.02 -16.61 -4.34
CA ARG A 147 -6.74 -15.99 -5.48
C ARG A 147 -7.85 -15.03 -5.04
N ARG A 148 -8.57 -15.35 -3.96
CA ARG A 148 -9.58 -14.45 -3.37
C ARG A 148 -8.99 -13.31 -2.54
N THR A 149 -7.75 -13.43 -2.07
CA THR A 149 -7.08 -12.42 -1.23
C THR A 149 -6.53 -11.24 -2.06
N MET A 150 -6.60 -11.30 -3.39
CA MET A 150 -6.42 -10.16 -4.29
C MET A 150 -7.63 -9.20 -4.31
N GLU A 151 -8.34 -9.09 -3.19
CA GLU A 151 -9.44 -8.12 -3.02
C GLU A 151 -8.93 -6.66 -3.06
N PHE A 152 -7.62 -6.42 -2.91
CA PHE A 152 -6.97 -5.12 -3.16
C PHE A 152 -6.13 -5.21 -4.43
N ALA A 153 -6.76 -4.93 -5.57
CA ALA A 153 -6.29 -5.33 -6.90
C ALA A 153 -4.85 -4.89 -7.22
N ASP A 154 -4.48 -3.63 -6.96
CA ASP A 154 -3.14 -3.11 -7.20
C ASP A 154 -2.20 -3.39 -6.03
N GLN A 155 -2.67 -3.19 -4.80
CA GLN A 155 -1.86 -3.30 -3.59
C GLN A 155 -1.33 -4.73 -3.37
N SER A 156 -2.22 -5.73 -3.40
CA SER A 156 -1.84 -7.14 -3.19
C SER A 156 -1.00 -7.65 -4.35
N LEU A 157 -1.33 -7.25 -5.59
CA LEU A 157 -0.61 -7.64 -6.80
C LEU A 157 0.85 -7.18 -6.75
N LEU A 158 1.08 -5.90 -6.45
CA LEU A 158 2.43 -5.33 -6.42
C LEU A 158 3.23 -5.83 -5.20
N SER A 159 2.58 -6.01 -4.04
CA SER A 159 3.22 -6.57 -2.84
C SER A 159 3.70 -8.01 -3.08
N GLU A 160 2.93 -8.80 -3.83
CA GLU A 160 3.28 -10.18 -4.15
C GLU A 160 4.35 -10.26 -5.24
N LEU A 161 4.13 -9.57 -6.37
CA LEU A 161 5.03 -9.63 -7.53
C LEU A 161 6.43 -9.07 -7.23
N PHE A 162 6.51 -8.00 -6.42
CA PHE A 162 7.75 -7.29 -6.14
C PHE A 162 8.13 -7.34 -4.67
N ARG A 163 7.78 -8.44 -3.97
CA ARG A 163 8.19 -8.66 -2.58
C ARG A 163 9.70 -8.46 -2.41
N GLY A 164 10.09 -7.61 -1.46
CA GLY A 164 11.48 -7.29 -1.18
C GLY A 164 12.18 -6.42 -2.24
N ARG A 165 11.45 -5.94 -3.26
CA ARG A 165 12.00 -5.16 -4.39
C ARG A 165 11.43 -3.74 -4.47
N TRP A 166 10.91 -3.21 -3.36
CA TRP A 166 10.40 -1.85 -3.28
C TRP A 166 11.05 -1.08 -2.13
N VAL A 167 11.04 0.25 -2.24
CA VAL A 167 11.58 1.15 -1.21
C VAL A 167 10.42 1.70 -0.37
N ALA A 168 10.54 1.58 0.95
CA ALA A 168 9.54 2.12 1.86
C ALA A 168 9.68 3.64 2.00
N LEU A 169 8.57 4.35 1.79
CA LEU A 169 8.45 5.79 1.97
C LEU A 169 7.91 6.11 3.37
N PRO A 170 8.42 7.18 4.03
CA PRO A 170 7.86 7.68 5.28
C PRO A 170 6.36 7.93 5.16
N TYR A 171 5.62 7.75 6.26
CA TYR A 171 4.16 7.81 6.23
C TYR A 171 3.63 9.18 5.77
N VAL A 172 4.39 10.27 5.98
CA VAL A 172 4.00 11.64 5.63
C VAL A 172 3.70 11.82 4.14
N TYR A 173 4.25 10.96 3.27
CA TYR A 173 4.01 11.00 1.83
C TYR A 173 2.76 10.24 1.39
N ASN A 174 2.16 9.43 2.26
CA ASN A 174 0.93 8.70 1.99
C ASN A 174 0.18 8.48 3.31
N ALA A 175 -0.17 9.59 3.97
CA ALA A 175 -0.67 9.57 5.33
C ALA A 175 -2.16 9.23 5.33
N LEU A 176 -2.52 8.01 5.74
CA LEU A 176 -3.92 7.62 5.80
C LEU A 176 -4.65 8.52 6.81
N LYS A 177 -5.81 9.08 6.43
CA LYS A 177 -6.57 9.99 7.32
C LYS A 177 -6.84 9.41 8.72
N THR A 178 -6.98 8.08 8.81
CA THR A 178 -7.24 7.37 10.06
C THR A 178 -6.02 7.32 10.99
N MET A 179 -4.80 7.56 10.48
CA MET A 179 -3.59 7.59 11.31
C MET A 179 -3.63 8.72 12.33
N ARG A 180 -4.31 9.84 12.01
CA ARG A 180 -4.50 10.97 12.92
C ARG A 180 -5.41 10.63 14.13
N TRP A 181 -6.18 9.56 14.06
CA TRP A 181 -7.15 9.22 15.10
C TRP A 181 -6.48 8.70 16.37
N ASP A 182 -7.05 9.07 17.52
CA ASP A 182 -6.66 8.54 18.82
C ASP A 182 -6.72 7.00 18.82
N GLY A 183 -5.65 6.37 19.29
CA GLY A 183 -5.54 4.91 19.36
C GLY A 183 -5.22 4.22 18.03
N VAL A 184 -5.00 4.97 16.94
CA VAL A 184 -4.46 4.42 15.68
C VAL A 184 -2.98 4.72 15.59
N HIS A 185 -2.59 5.93 15.17
CA HIS A 185 -1.19 6.35 15.05
C HIS A 185 -1.02 7.85 15.37
N ALA A 186 -1.90 8.43 16.19
CA ALA A 186 -1.82 9.83 16.62
C ALA A 186 -0.46 10.17 17.26
N ASP A 187 0.18 9.20 17.92
CA ASP A 187 1.49 9.35 18.55
C ASP A 187 2.58 9.80 17.57
N ILE A 188 2.56 9.28 16.34
CA ILE A 188 3.52 9.62 15.28
C ILE A 188 3.03 10.71 14.33
N TRP A 189 1.74 11.04 14.35
CA TRP A 189 1.16 12.01 13.43
C TRP A 189 1.63 13.44 13.76
N ARG A 190 2.03 14.21 12.73
CA ARG A 190 2.35 15.65 12.85
C ARG A 190 1.70 16.42 11.71
N ASP A 191 0.68 17.23 12.02
CA ASP A 191 -0.07 18.02 11.02
C ASP A 191 0.85 18.81 10.07
N GLY A 192 1.94 19.41 10.59
CA GLY A 192 2.88 20.22 9.81
C GLY A 192 3.86 19.44 8.91
N GLU A 193 4.00 18.13 9.10
CA GLU A 193 4.93 17.29 8.33
C GLU A 193 4.24 16.51 7.21
N VAL A 194 2.93 16.28 7.32
CA VAL A 194 2.16 15.53 6.33
C VAL A 194 2.18 16.24 4.97
N ARG A 195 2.67 15.55 3.95
CA ARG A 195 2.79 16.03 2.56
C ARG A 195 1.61 15.62 1.70
N CYS A 196 1.08 14.42 1.92
CA CYS A 196 -0.09 13.92 1.20
C CYS A 196 -1.01 13.15 2.14
N VAL A 197 -2.27 13.59 2.23
CA VAL A 197 -3.32 12.86 2.95
C VAL A 197 -4.01 11.88 2.01
N HIS A 198 -4.00 10.60 2.39
CA HIS A 198 -4.75 9.56 1.73
C HIS A 198 -6.12 9.40 2.41
N TYR A 199 -7.16 9.92 1.75
CA TYR A 199 -8.57 9.73 2.13
C TYR A 199 -9.08 8.33 1.80
N ILE A 200 -8.40 7.35 2.38
CA ILE A 200 -8.72 5.93 2.30
C ILE A 200 -10.04 5.66 3.04
N LEU A 201 -10.82 4.71 2.52
CA LEU A 201 -12.14 4.32 3.02
C LEU A 201 -13.25 5.35 2.75
N THR A 202 -14.49 4.89 2.88
CA THR A 202 -15.70 5.70 2.85
C THR A 202 -16.10 6.16 4.25
N PRO A 203 -16.80 7.30 4.38
CA PRO A 203 -17.15 8.22 3.30
C PRO A 203 -15.93 8.99 2.79
N LYS A 204 -16.00 9.40 1.52
CA LYS A 204 -15.06 10.33 0.90
C LYS A 204 -15.37 11.76 1.34
N PRO A 205 -14.39 12.68 1.37
CA PRO A 205 -14.61 14.05 1.83
C PRO A 205 -15.74 14.79 1.10
N TRP A 206 -15.88 14.55 -0.21
CA TRP A 206 -16.93 15.14 -1.06
C TRP A 206 -18.33 14.56 -0.84
N GLU A 207 -18.46 13.45 -0.10
CA GLU A 207 -19.76 12.86 0.24
C GLU A 207 -20.39 13.50 1.50
N GLY A 208 -19.65 14.34 2.21
CA GLY A 208 -20.11 15.09 3.39
C GLY A 208 -20.67 16.47 3.07
N GLU A 209 -21.14 17.18 4.10
CA GLU A 209 -21.53 18.59 3.98
C GLU A 209 -20.29 19.50 3.96
N VAL A 210 -20.37 20.58 3.18
CA VAL A 210 -19.33 21.62 3.08
C VAL A 210 -18.98 22.12 4.49
N GLY A 211 -17.70 22.04 4.86
CA GLY A 211 -17.22 22.52 6.16
C GLY A 211 -17.15 21.46 7.27
N GLY A 212 -17.13 20.18 6.93
CA GLY A 212 -16.88 19.10 7.91
C GLY A 212 -18.10 18.79 8.78
N GLY A 213 -19.31 18.86 8.21
CA GLY A 213 -20.51 18.44 8.91
C GLY A 213 -20.41 16.95 9.30
N LYS A 214 -20.70 16.65 10.58
CA LYS A 214 -20.62 15.32 11.21
C LYS A 214 -21.03 14.21 10.23
N THR A 215 -20.10 13.34 9.85
CA THR A 215 -20.43 12.13 9.11
C THR A 215 -21.44 11.32 9.91
N LYS A 216 -22.46 10.77 9.23
CA LYS A 216 -23.63 10.07 9.83
C LYS A 216 -23.32 8.80 10.63
N GLU A 217 -22.05 8.47 10.83
CA GLU A 217 -21.64 7.35 11.67
C GLU A 217 -20.60 7.87 12.65
N GLY A 218 -20.78 7.59 13.95
CA GLY A 218 -19.89 7.98 15.05
C GLY A 218 -18.49 7.35 15.00
N LEU A 219 -17.97 7.14 13.80
CA LEU A 219 -16.63 6.69 13.48
C LEU A 219 -15.73 7.90 13.33
N GLY A 220 -15.34 8.50 14.46
CA GLY A 220 -14.22 9.45 14.59
C GLY A 220 -13.84 10.23 13.33
N GLY A 221 -14.81 10.92 12.71
CA GLY A 221 -14.56 11.70 11.51
C GLY A 221 -13.53 12.76 11.89
N ASP A 222 -12.34 12.65 11.32
CA ASP A 222 -11.34 13.68 11.55
C ASP A 222 -11.75 14.91 10.73
N ASP A 223 -12.54 15.77 11.38
CA ASP A 223 -13.04 17.04 10.84
C ASP A 223 -11.88 17.92 10.35
N VAL A 224 -10.67 17.70 10.88
CA VAL A 224 -9.46 18.43 10.50
C VAL A 224 -9.00 18.06 9.09
N THR A 225 -8.64 16.81 8.81
CA THR A 225 -8.25 16.41 7.45
C THR A 225 -9.40 16.60 6.45
N THR A 226 -10.65 16.40 6.88
CA THR A 226 -11.83 16.71 6.03
C THR A 226 -11.90 18.20 5.72
N GLY A 227 -11.61 19.06 6.69
CA GLY A 227 -11.50 20.51 6.52
C GLY A 227 -10.42 20.91 5.51
N TRP A 228 -9.23 20.32 5.59
CA TRP A 228 -8.14 20.58 4.63
C TRP A 228 -8.56 20.28 3.18
N TRP A 229 -9.34 19.20 2.98
CA TRP A 229 -9.84 18.86 1.65
C TRP A 229 -10.81 19.93 1.13
N TRP A 230 -11.74 20.41 1.96
CA TRP A 230 -12.71 21.44 1.57
C TRP A 230 -12.06 22.81 1.34
N GLU A 231 -11.00 23.13 2.09
CA GLU A 231 -10.19 24.33 1.86
C GLU A 231 -9.52 24.28 0.48
N ALA A 232 -8.84 23.17 0.17
CA ALA A 232 -8.18 22.95 -1.12
C ALA A 232 -9.17 22.91 -2.29
N ASP A 233 -10.33 22.26 -2.13
CA ASP A 233 -11.37 22.27 -3.14
C ASP A 233 -11.97 23.68 -3.34
N GLY A 234 -12.20 24.41 -2.26
CA GLY A 234 -12.67 25.79 -2.31
C GLY A 234 -11.70 26.71 -3.05
N GLU A 235 -10.40 26.55 -2.86
CA GLU A 235 -9.34 27.20 -3.63
C GLU A 235 -9.38 26.84 -5.12
N ARG A 236 -9.42 25.54 -5.43
CA ARG A 236 -9.53 25.04 -6.82
C ARG A 236 -10.74 25.64 -7.52
N ARG A 237 -11.92 25.57 -6.92
CA ARG A 237 -13.18 26.10 -7.49
C ARG A 237 -13.16 27.61 -7.66
N ARG A 238 -12.50 28.37 -6.78
CA ARG A 238 -12.29 29.82 -6.97
C ARG A 238 -11.44 30.09 -8.21
N SER A 239 -10.29 29.42 -8.32
CA SER A 239 -9.39 29.52 -9.47
C SER A 239 -10.08 29.13 -10.79
N GLU A 240 -10.89 28.08 -10.78
CA GLU A 240 -11.63 27.63 -11.96
C GLU A 240 -12.65 28.67 -12.43
N ARG A 241 -13.41 29.26 -11.50
CA ARG A 241 -14.37 30.33 -11.81
C ARG A 241 -13.68 31.56 -12.38
N GLU A 242 -12.55 31.98 -11.81
CA GLU A 242 -11.75 33.11 -12.30
C GLU A 242 -11.23 32.88 -13.72
N ARG A 243 -10.93 31.62 -14.07
CA ARG A 243 -10.47 31.21 -15.41
C ARG A 243 -11.62 30.91 -16.39
N GLY A 244 -12.88 31.07 -15.96
CA GLY A 244 -14.05 30.86 -16.79
C GLY A 244 -14.42 29.40 -17.04
N PHE A 245 -13.93 28.46 -16.22
CA PHE A 245 -14.37 27.06 -16.31
C PHE A 245 -15.78 26.90 -15.73
N ALA A 246 -16.57 26.03 -16.36
CA ALA A 246 -17.89 25.65 -15.86
C ALA A 246 -17.76 24.79 -14.59
N ILE A 247 -18.75 24.90 -13.71
CA ILE A 247 -18.85 24.02 -12.53
C ILE A 247 -19.37 22.65 -12.99
N ASP A 248 -18.62 21.58 -12.76
CA ASP A 248 -18.92 20.22 -13.21
C ASP A 248 -19.21 19.22 -12.06
N GLY A 249 -19.91 19.67 -11.02
CA GLY A 249 -20.36 18.80 -9.93
C GLY A 249 -19.23 18.30 -8.99
N TYR A 250 -19.45 17.14 -8.40
CA TYR A 250 -18.50 16.27 -7.68
C TYR A 250 -18.67 14.84 -8.18
#